data_AF-A0A956S640-F1
#
_entry.id   AF-A0A956S640-F1
#
_cell.length_a   1.000
_cell.length_b   1.000
_cell.length_c   1.000
_cell.angle_alpha   90.00
_cell.angle_beta   90.00
_cell.angle_gamma   90.00
#
_symmetry.space_group_name_H-M   'P 1'
#
loop_
_entity.id
_entity.type
_entity.pdbx_description
1 polymer ?
#
loop_
_entity_poly.entity_id
_entity_poly.type
_entity_poly.pdbx_seq_one_letter_code
_entity_poly.pdbx_strand_id
1 'polypeptide(L)'
;IISIILCILSSLYMGTKVPFIGFIGSLGILMVYIIFTYIFTKIKKISTSLNYKKISIYVITIGIVFCGLFYKSPVYKNLMFNYGHIVHKIVQFIEGPKDENPATKPMDPNEEVVVVEPEEQEPEINMHINQDDLVGSLLSNRTAVAEEIKNIYKKSSIVEKLVGLGHVIEIKSGISTDKTIEMDQLDIFYRHGIVGTILYFGQLIMLIGVIIKSLFRNARYLLDLDIITCMIAIFLGIAIAFSSGHVLTAPAVSIFIILSIIKLYNKVVEGN
;
A
#
# COMPACT_ATOMS: atom_id res chain seq x y z
N ILE A 1 20.34 13.26 -4.68
CA ILE A 1 20.32 13.60 -3.23
C ILE A 1 19.04 14.36 -2.89
N ILE A 2 18.76 15.51 -3.51
CA ILE A 2 17.53 16.29 -3.28
C ILE A 2 16.26 15.43 -3.41
N SER A 3 16.12 14.65 -4.49
CA SER A 3 14.95 13.78 -4.68
C SER A 3 14.79 12.71 -3.58
N ILE A 4 15.89 12.22 -3.01
CA ILE A 4 15.85 11.22 -1.93
C ILE A 4 15.39 11.88 -0.63
N ILE A 5 15.89 13.08 -0.34
CA ILE A 5 15.47 13.86 0.83
C ILE A 5 13.97 14.17 0.74
N LEU A 6 13.51 14.63 -0.42
CA LEU A 6 12.08 14.88 -0.65
C LEU A 6 11.24 13.62 -0.47
N CYS A 7 11.72 12.46 -0.94
CA CYS A 7 11.02 11.19 -0.79
C CYS A 7 10.92 10.75 0.69
N ILE A 8 12.01 10.90 1.46
CA ILE A 8 12.01 10.64 2.91
C ILE A 8 11.04 11.56 3.63
N LEU A 9 11.09 12.86 3.35
CA LEU A 9 10.20 13.84 3.98
C LEU A 9 8.73 13.58 3.62
N SER A 10 8.43 13.35 2.35
CA SER A 10 7.07 13.00 1.90
C SER A 10 6.55 11.75 2.60
N SER A 11 7.38 10.69 2.68
CA SER A 11 6.98 9.42 3.29
C SER A 11 6.74 9.51 4.80
N LEU A 12 7.41 10.42 5.50
CA LEU A 12 7.33 10.58 6.96
C LEU A 12 6.34 11.66 7.41
N TYR A 13 6.16 12.73 6.64
CA TYR A 13 5.34 13.89 7.03
C TYR A 13 3.92 13.84 6.47
N MET A 14 3.63 12.99 5.49
CA MET A 14 2.25 12.76 5.03
C MET A 14 1.36 12.14 6.12
N GLY A 15 1.96 11.59 7.18
CA GLY A 15 1.23 11.06 8.34
C GLY A 15 0.54 9.71 8.11
N THR A 16 0.52 9.19 6.89
CA THR A 16 -0.20 7.96 6.54
C THR A 16 0.71 6.73 6.51
N LYS A 17 0.13 5.57 6.80
CA LYS A 17 0.85 4.27 6.80
C LYS A 17 1.36 3.85 5.42
N VAL A 18 0.68 4.29 4.35
CA VAL A 18 0.91 3.80 2.98
C VAL A 18 2.24 4.27 2.38
N PRO A 19 2.59 5.57 2.35
CA PRO A 19 3.88 6.05 1.86
C PRO A 19 5.06 5.49 2.68
N PHE A 20 4.87 5.36 4.00
CA PHE A 20 5.87 4.78 4.89
C PHE A 20 6.18 3.33 4.55
N ILE A 21 5.16 2.48 4.41
CA ILE A 21 5.30 1.07 4.02
C ILE A 21 5.89 0.98 2.60
N GLY A 22 5.43 1.82 1.67
CA GLY A 22 5.94 1.85 0.30
C GLY A 22 7.44 2.18 0.24
N PHE A 23 7.89 3.16 1.02
CA PHE A 23 9.31 3.53 1.09
C PHE A 23 10.16 2.41 1.68
N ILE A 24 9.78 1.85 2.83
CA ILE A 24 10.51 0.74 3.47
C ILE A 24 10.53 -0.48 2.54
N GLY A 25 9.39 -0.81 1.94
CA GLY A 25 9.26 -1.90 0.97
C GLY A 25 10.20 -1.71 -0.23
N SER A 26 10.28 -0.49 -0.78
CA SER A 26 11.19 -0.18 -1.90
C SER A 26 12.66 -0.38 -1.54
N LEU A 27 13.09 0.03 -0.33
CA LEU A 27 14.46 -0.19 0.15
C LEU A 27 14.75 -1.68 0.35
N GLY A 28 13.79 -2.42 0.93
CA GLY A 28 13.92 -3.85 1.14
C GLY A 28 14.05 -4.63 -0.17
N ILE A 29 13.18 -4.36 -1.15
CA ILE A 29 13.23 -5.01 -2.47
C ILE A 29 14.54 -4.65 -3.18
N LEU A 30 14.99 -3.39 -3.11
CA LEU A 30 16.25 -2.97 -3.69
C LEU A 30 17.46 -3.67 -3.04
N MET A 31 17.43 -3.89 -1.72
CA MET A 31 18.48 -4.61 -1.01
C MET A 31 18.54 -6.08 -1.44
N VAL A 32 17.39 -6.75 -1.54
CA VAL A 32 17.29 -8.12 -2.07
C VAL A 32 17.81 -8.18 -3.51
N TYR A 33 17.46 -7.20 -4.34
CA TYR A 33 17.94 -7.11 -5.71
C TYR A 33 19.46 -6.98 -5.82
N ILE A 34 20.10 -6.14 -4.99
CA ILE A 34 21.56 -5.98 -4.96
C ILE A 34 22.24 -7.31 -4.60
N ILE A 35 21.68 -8.05 -3.63
CA ILE A 35 22.19 -9.37 -3.25
C ILE A 35 22.02 -10.36 -4.40
N PHE A 36 20.83 -10.44 -5.01
CA PHE A 36 20.53 -11.31 -6.14
C PHE A 36 21.48 -11.05 -7.32
N THR A 37 21.66 -9.79 -7.71
CA THR A 37 22.53 -9.42 -8.84
C THR A 37 24.00 -9.67 -8.56
N TYR A 38 24.47 -9.43 -7.35
CA TYR A 38 25.83 -9.80 -6.92
C TYR A 38 26.08 -11.31 -7.07
N ILE A 39 25.15 -12.14 -6.59
CA ILE A 39 25.22 -13.61 -6.72
C ILE A 39 25.16 -14.02 -8.19
N PHE A 40 24.20 -13.50 -8.95
CA PHE A 40 23.97 -13.87 -10.35
C PHE A 40 25.17 -13.52 -11.24
N THR A 41 25.73 -12.31 -11.09
CA THR A 41 26.90 -11.89 -11.87
C THR A 41 28.15 -12.72 -11.53
N LYS A 42 28.32 -13.10 -10.26
CA LYS A 42 29.39 -14.01 -9.82
C LYS A 42 29.24 -15.42 -10.41
N ILE A 43 28.03 -15.99 -10.39
CA ILE A 43 27.74 -17.32 -10.95
C ILE A 43 27.94 -17.34 -12.47
N LYS A 44 27.38 -16.36 -13.17
CA LYS A 44 27.43 -16.29 -14.64
C LYS A 44 28.72 -15.69 -15.20
N LYS A 45 29.65 -15.26 -14.33
CA LYS A 45 30.90 -14.55 -14.70
C LYS A 45 30.65 -13.38 -15.67
N ILE A 46 29.54 -12.69 -15.49
CA ILE A 46 29.18 -11.53 -16.30
C ILE A 46 29.92 -10.33 -15.73
N SER A 47 30.69 -9.64 -16.59
CA SER A 47 31.27 -8.35 -16.23
C SER A 47 30.15 -7.31 -16.11
N THR A 48 30.11 -6.61 -14.98
CA THR A 48 29.14 -5.55 -14.70
C THR A 48 29.88 -4.30 -14.27
N SER A 49 29.37 -3.13 -14.65
CA SER A 49 29.90 -1.84 -14.22
C SER A 49 29.39 -1.43 -12.82
N LEU A 50 28.45 -2.18 -12.24
CA LEU A 50 27.81 -1.83 -10.98
C LEU A 50 28.75 -2.03 -9.79
N ASN A 51 28.97 -0.96 -9.03
CA ASN A 51 29.70 -1.01 -7.76
C ASN A 51 28.75 -1.33 -6.60
N TYR A 52 28.49 -2.63 -6.39
CA TYR A 52 27.54 -3.12 -5.39
C TYR A 52 27.83 -2.65 -3.96
N LYS A 53 29.12 -2.56 -3.58
CA LYS A 53 29.51 -2.05 -2.26
C LYS A 53 29.06 -0.61 -2.07
N LYS A 54 29.33 0.25 -3.06
CA LYS A 54 28.95 1.66 -3.03
C LYS A 54 27.43 1.85 -2.98
N ILE A 55 26.69 1.09 -3.81
CA ILE A 55 25.22 1.13 -3.82
C ILE A 55 24.65 0.67 -2.48
N SER A 56 25.16 -0.44 -1.93
CA SER A 56 24.72 -0.95 -0.63
C SER A 56 24.96 0.04 0.50
N ILE A 57 26.11 0.73 0.51
CA ILE A 57 26.38 1.79 1.49
C ILE A 57 25.33 2.90 1.38
N TYR A 58 25.00 3.35 0.17
CA TYR A 58 23.97 4.38 -0.01
C TYR A 58 22.60 3.95 0.51
N VAL A 59 22.15 2.73 0.19
CA VAL A 59 20.85 2.21 0.67
C VAL A 59 20.83 2.15 2.20
N ILE A 60 21.91 1.68 2.84
CA ILE A 60 22.03 1.63 4.29
C ILE A 60 22.02 3.04 4.90
N THR A 61 22.79 3.98 4.33
CA THR A 61 22.81 5.38 4.81
C THR A 61 21.42 6.01 4.72
N ILE A 62 20.69 5.79 3.61
CA ILE A 62 19.32 6.27 3.44
C ILE A 62 18.40 5.67 4.51
N GLY A 63 18.51 4.37 4.77
CA GLY A 63 17.73 3.69 5.81
C GLY A 63 18.01 4.24 7.21
N ILE A 64 19.27 4.49 7.56
CA ILE A 64 19.65 5.08 8.85
C ILE A 64 19.07 6.48 9.02
N VAL A 65 19.19 7.33 8.00
CA VAL A 65 18.61 8.69 8.02
C VAL A 65 17.10 8.63 8.17
N PHE A 66 16.44 7.73 7.43
CA PHE A 66 14.99 7.53 7.52
C PHE A 66 14.55 7.12 8.93
N CYS A 67 15.23 6.13 9.54
CA CYS A 67 14.95 5.70 10.91
C CYS A 67 15.19 6.81 11.94
N GLY A 68 16.25 7.61 11.78
CA GLY A 68 16.53 8.73 12.67
C GLY A 68 15.43 9.81 12.64
N LEU A 69 14.87 10.10 11.46
CA LEU A 69 13.78 11.06 11.30
C LEU A 69 12.42 10.49 11.72
N PHE A 70 12.24 9.17 11.62
CA PHE A 70 10.97 8.50 11.91
C PHE A 70 10.45 8.80 13.32
N TYR A 71 11.29 8.76 14.36
CA TYR A 71 10.87 8.93 15.75
C TYR A 71 10.16 10.28 16.02
N LYS A 72 10.50 11.34 15.27
CA LYS A 72 9.87 12.66 15.40
C LYS A 72 8.78 12.92 14.36
N SER A 73 8.49 11.95 13.50
CA SER A 73 7.58 12.12 12.38
C SER A 73 6.10 12.02 12.78
N PRO A 74 5.19 12.69 12.03
CA PRO A 74 3.75 12.48 12.18
C PRO A 74 3.31 11.02 12.02
N VAL A 75 3.93 10.27 11.10
CA VAL A 75 3.64 8.84 10.88
C VAL A 75 3.89 8.03 12.15
N TYR A 76 4.96 8.30 12.90
CA TYR A 76 5.23 7.61 14.16
C TYR A 76 4.13 7.84 15.19
N LYS A 77 3.67 9.09 15.34
CA LYS A 77 2.54 9.42 16.23
C LYS A 77 1.27 8.68 15.82
N ASN A 78 0.97 8.65 14.51
CA ASN A 78 -0.21 7.94 13.99
C ASN A 78 -0.12 6.42 14.16
N LEU A 79 1.06 5.83 13.95
CA LEU A 79 1.28 4.40 14.20
C LEU A 79 1.12 4.08 15.69
N MET A 80 1.69 4.88 16.58
CA MET A 80 1.59 4.66 18.03
C MET A 80 0.15 4.86 18.54
N PHE A 81 -0.58 5.84 17.99
CA PHE A 81 -1.98 6.07 18.35
C PHE A 81 -2.87 4.89 17.93
N ASN A 82 -2.75 4.42 16.69
CA ASN A 82 -3.64 3.38 16.16
C ASN A 82 -3.22 1.95 16.56
N TYR A 83 -1.92 1.70 16.72
CA TYR A 83 -1.37 0.35 16.92
C TYR A 83 -0.55 0.22 18.21
N GLY A 84 -0.41 1.28 19.01
CA GLY A 84 0.41 1.27 20.23
C GLY A 84 -0.01 0.21 21.23
N HIS A 85 -1.32 -0.07 21.35
CA HIS A 85 -1.83 -1.15 22.20
C HIS A 85 -1.37 -2.55 21.73
N ILE A 86 -1.34 -2.78 20.41
CA ILE A 86 -0.84 -4.04 19.82
C ILE A 86 0.67 -4.14 20.04
N VAL A 87 1.40 -3.05 19.82
CA VAL A 87 2.85 -2.98 20.07
C VAL A 87 3.16 -3.25 21.53
N HIS A 88 2.43 -2.63 22.47
CA HIS A 88 2.58 -2.89 23.91
C HIS A 88 2.31 -4.35 24.27
N LYS A 89 1.29 -4.97 23.67
CA LYS A 89 0.97 -6.39 23.88
C LYS A 89 2.08 -7.31 23.39
N ILE A 90 2.68 -7.00 22.23
CA ILE A 90 3.83 -7.75 21.68
C ILE A 90 5.07 -7.54 22.55
N VAL A 91 5.34 -6.31 23.00
CA VAL A 91 6.48 -6.00 23.87
C VAL A 91 6.33 -6.73 25.22
N GLN A 92 5.15 -6.71 25.83
CA GLN A 92 4.88 -7.47 27.06
C GLN A 92 5.01 -8.99 26.87
N PHE A 93 4.64 -9.49 25.69
CA PHE A 93 4.83 -10.91 25.36
C PHE A 93 6.31 -11.28 25.20
N ILE A 94 7.13 -10.39 24.63
CA ILE A 94 8.57 -10.58 24.42
C ILE A 94 9.36 -10.37 25.72
N GLU A 95 8.98 -9.40 26.55
CA GLU A 95 9.66 -9.09 27.82
C GLU A 95 9.29 -10.07 28.95
N GLY A 96 8.32 -10.97 28.72
CA GLY A 96 7.77 -11.86 29.74
C GLY A 96 6.94 -11.08 30.79
N PRO A 97 6.19 -11.78 31.66
CA PRO A 97 5.47 -11.11 32.74
C PRO A 97 6.49 -10.41 33.65
N LYS A 98 6.49 -9.08 33.64
CA LYS A 98 7.12 -8.29 34.68
C LYS A 98 6.17 -8.32 35.87
N ASP A 99 6.64 -8.84 37.00
CA ASP A 99 5.93 -8.75 38.29
C ASP A 99 5.79 -7.27 38.68
N GLU A 100 4.72 -6.62 38.23
CA GLU A 100 4.35 -5.30 38.69
C GLU A 100 3.67 -5.42 40.05
N ASN A 101 4.43 -5.11 41.10
CA ASN A 101 3.93 -4.96 42.46
C ASN A 101 2.90 -3.79 42.50
N PRO A 102 1.63 -4.02 42.89
CA PRO A 102 0.53 -3.08 42.68
C PRO A 102 0.46 -2.00 43.77
N ALA A 103 1.55 -1.27 43.99
CA ALA A 103 1.57 -0.18 44.96
C ALA A 103 2.55 0.92 44.53
N THR A 104 2.15 1.74 43.54
CA THR A 104 2.42 3.19 43.46
C THR A 104 1.93 3.74 42.12
N LYS A 105 0.66 4.16 42.07
CA LYS A 105 0.23 5.21 41.13
C LYS A 105 -0.26 6.40 41.95
N PRO A 106 0.45 7.53 41.95
CA PRO A 106 -0.13 8.81 42.33
C PRO A 106 -1.18 9.21 41.27
N MET A 107 -2.35 9.64 41.73
CA MET A 107 -3.36 10.33 40.95
C MET A 107 -2.83 11.72 40.55
N ASP A 108 -2.81 12.04 39.26
CA ASP A 108 -2.64 13.42 38.78
C ASP A 108 -3.98 13.92 38.20
N PRO A 109 -4.64 14.88 38.84
CA PRO A 109 -5.89 15.46 38.40
C PRO A 109 -5.59 16.72 37.57
N ASN A 110 -5.34 16.59 36.26
CA ASN A 110 -5.44 17.68 35.29
C ASN A 110 -5.32 17.11 33.86
N GLU A 111 -6.39 16.45 33.40
CA GLU A 111 -6.62 16.24 31.97
C GLU A 111 -7.44 17.45 31.48
N GLU A 112 -6.73 18.43 30.90
CA GLU A 112 -7.38 19.55 30.22
C GLU A 112 -8.17 19.02 29.01
N VAL A 113 -9.49 19.20 29.10
CA VAL A 113 -10.45 18.95 28.03
C VAL A 113 -10.16 19.90 26.87
N VAL A 114 -9.51 19.41 25.82
CA VAL A 114 -9.45 20.13 24.54
C VAL A 114 -10.79 19.91 23.83
N VAL A 115 -11.59 20.97 23.81
CA VAL A 115 -12.85 21.09 23.07
C VAL A 115 -12.54 20.98 21.58
N VAL A 116 -13.04 19.93 20.92
CA VAL A 116 -13.08 19.83 19.46
C VAL A 116 -14.44 20.37 19.02
N GLU A 117 -14.45 21.43 18.21
CA GLU A 117 -15.64 21.96 17.55
C GLU A 117 -16.32 20.88 16.68
N PRO A 118 -17.65 20.88 16.54
CA PRO A 118 -18.35 19.80 15.85
C PRO A 118 -18.25 19.97 14.33
N GLU A 119 -17.52 19.07 13.66
CA GLU A 119 -17.79 18.76 12.26
C GLU A 119 -19.11 18.00 12.17
N GLU A 120 -19.93 18.38 11.18
CA GLU A 120 -21.30 17.91 10.96
C GLU A 120 -21.40 16.38 10.90
N GLN A 121 -22.19 15.80 11.81
CA GLN A 121 -22.44 14.37 11.90
C GLN A 121 -23.32 13.88 10.74
N GLU A 122 -22.76 13.05 9.86
CA GLU A 122 -23.55 12.04 9.14
C GLU A 122 -23.91 10.88 10.09
N PRO A 123 -25.09 10.24 9.95
CA PRO A 123 -25.62 9.36 10.98
C PRO A 123 -24.83 8.04 11.08
N GLU A 124 -24.23 7.81 12.25
CA GLU A 124 -23.56 6.55 12.60
C GLU A 124 -24.56 5.38 12.61
N ILE A 125 -24.37 4.44 11.69
CA ILE A 125 -24.98 3.12 11.76
C ILE A 125 -24.20 2.31 12.80
N ASN A 126 -24.82 2.11 13.97
CA ASN A 126 -24.33 1.21 15.01
C ASN A 126 -24.20 -0.23 14.46
N MET A 127 -22.98 -0.73 14.33
CA MET A 127 -22.72 -2.16 14.10
C MET A 127 -21.90 -2.74 15.24
N HIS A 128 -22.51 -3.67 15.97
CA HIS A 128 -21.84 -4.58 16.90
C HIS A 128 -20.75 -5.35 16.16
N ILE A 129 -19.50 -5.26 16.63
CA ILE A 129 -18.37 -6.02 16.08
C ILE A 129 -17.90 -7.01 17.13
N ASN A 130 -17.87 -8.27 16.73
CA ASN A 130 -17.07 -9.29 17.40
C ASN A 130 -16.44 -10.16 16.31
N GLN A 131 -15.22 -9.80 15.86
CA GLN A 131 -14.26 -10.70 15.21
C GLN A 131 -12.89 -10.00 14.98
N ASP A 132 -11.86 -10.59 15.58
CA ASP A 132 -10.41 -10.42 15.41
C ASP A 132 -9.88 -8.98 15.18
N ASP A 133 -9.66 -8.29 16.30
CA ASP A 133 -9.14 -6.91 16.45
C ASP A 133 -7.95 -6.54 15.54
N LEU A 134 -7.15 -7.51 15.10
CA LEU A 134 -5.96 -7.26 14.28
C LEU A 134 -6.30 -6.99 12.80
N VAL A 135 -7.21 -7.78 12.22
CA VAL A 135 -7.59 -7.66 10.80
C VAL A 135 -8.53 -6.48 10.61
N GLY A 136 -9.47 -6.28 11.56
CA GLY A 136 -10.36 -5.12 11.58
C GLY A 136 -9.61 -3.79 11.73
N SER A 137 -8.58 -3.74 12.59
CA SER A 137 -7.73 -2.54 12.77
C SER A 137 -6.81 -2.26 11.57
N LEU A 138 -6.34 -3.30 10.86
CA LEU A 138 -5.58 -3.13 9.62
C LEU A 138 -6.45 -2.64 8.46
N LEU A 139 -7.70 -3.11 8.38
CA LEU A 139 -8.65 -2.81 7.30
C LEU A 139 -9.67 -1.72 7.65
N SER A 140 -9.53 -1.01 8.76
CA SER A 140 -10.31 0.20 9.09
C SER A 140 -11.83 0.06 8.84
N ASN A 141 -12.47 -1.01 9.34
CA ASN A 141 -13.93 -1.25 9.16
C ASN A 141 -14.43 -1.45 7.71
N ARG A 142 -13.54 -1.56 6.70
CA ARG A 142 -13.88 -1.71 5.28
C ARG A 142 -14.59 -3.03 4.95
N THR A 143 -14.44 -4.04 5.80
CA THR A 143 -15.01 -5.38 5.60
C THR A 143 -16.54 -5.38 5.64
N ALA A 144 -17.16 -4.56 6.49
CA ALA A 144 -18.62 -4.50 6.61
C ALA A 144 -19.29 -3.88 5.36
N VAL A 145 -18.75 -2.76 4.86
CA VAL A 145 -19.24 -2.10 3.63
C VAL A 145 -19.03 -3.01 2.41
N ALA A 146 -17.86 -3.66 2.32
CA ALA A 146 -17.56 -4.61 1.25
C ALA A 146 -18.54 -5.79 1.24
N GLU A 147 -18.91 -6.30 2.42
CA GLU A 147 -19.83 -7.42 2.56
C GLU A 147 -21.27 -7.05 2.19
N GLU A 148 -21.71 -5.85 2.55
CA GLU A 148 -23.01 -5.32 2.16
C GLU A 148 -23.11 -5.14 0.64
N ILE A 149 -22.13 -4.50 0.00
CA ILE A 149 -22.11 -4.34 -1.47
C ILE A 149 -22.04 -5.69 -2.18
N LYS A 150 -21.26 -6.64 -1.66
CA LYS A 150 -21.20 -8.01 -2.17
C LYS A 150 -22.56 -8.70 -2.10
N ASN A 151 -23.33 -8.49 -1.02
CA ASN A 151 -24.66 -9.06 -0.86
C ASN A 151 -25.67 -8.45 -1.82
N ILE A 152 -25.60 -7.12 -2.06
CA ILE A 152 -26.40 -6.43 -3.07
C ILE A 152 -26.07 -6.99 -4.47
N TYR A 153 -24.78 -7.08 -4.82
CA TYR A 153 -24.32 -7.63 -6.10
C TYR A 153 -24.75 -9.09 -6.33
N LYS A 154 -24.84 -9.91 -5.28
CA LYS A 154 -25.33 -11.29 -5.43
C LYS A 154 -26.82 -11.34 -5.78
N LYS A 155 -27.62 -10.43 -5.22
CA LYS A 155 -29.08 -10.37 -5.41
C LYS A 155 -29.50 -9.61 -6.67
N SER A 156 -28.60 -8.83 -7.26
CA SER A 156 -28.87 -8.03 -8.45
C SER A 156 -29.10 -8.87 -9.71
N SER A 157 -29.70 -8.23 -10.70
CA SER A 157 -30.01 -8.79 -12.01
C SER A 157 -28.76 -9.18 -12.79
N ILE A 158 -28.93 -10.01 -13.82
CA ILE A 158 -27.82 -10.43 -14.69
C ILE A 158 -27.18 -9.22 -15.39
N VAL A 159 -27.97 -8.22 -15.77
CA VAL A 159 -27.48 -7.00 -16.43
C VAL A 159 -26.59 -6.20 -15.48
N GLU A 160 -27.02 -5.99 -14.24
CA GLU A 160 -26.23 -5.31 -13.20
C GLU A 160 -24.96 -6.09 -12.85
N LYS A 161 -24.96 -7.41 -12.92
CA LYS A 161 -23.73 -8.21 -12.74
C LYS A 161 -22.73 -7.98 -13.88
N LEU A 162 -23.23 -7.89 -15.11
CA LEU A 162 -22.37 -7.70 -16.30
C LEU A 162 -21.83 -6.27 -16.40
N VAL A 163 -22.69 -5.27 -16.19
CA VAL A 163 -22.40 -3.84 -16.41
C VAL A 163 -21.97 -3.13 -15.11
N GLY A 164 -22.32 -3.70 -13.96
CA GLY A 164 -22.03 -3.16 -12.63
C GLY A 164 -23.23 -2.49 -11.96
N LEU A 165 -23.09 -2.25 -10.66
CA LEU A 165 -24.10 -1.57 -9.83
C LEU A 165 -24.11 -0.04 -10.04
N GLY A 166 -23.13 0.51 -10.75
CA GLY A 166 -22.95 1.95 -10.91
C GLY A 166 -22.22 2.60 -9.73
N HIS A 167 -22.10 3.93 -9.78
CA HIS A 167 -21.31 4.71 -8.81
C HIS A 167 -22.08 5.06 -7.53
N VAL A 168 -23.41 5.05 -7.60
CA VAL A 168 -24.30 5.33 -6.48
C VAL A 168 -25.09 4.04 -6.24
N ILE A 169 -24.84 3.39 -5.11
CA ILE A 169 -25.45 2.10 -4.77
C ILE A 169 -26.57 2.35 -3.77
N GLU A 170 -27.78 1.98 -4.13
CA GLU A 170 -28.92 2.02 -3.22
C GLU A 170 -28.83 0.86 -2.22
N ILE A 171 -28.64 1.19 -0.94
CA ILE A 171 -28.54 0.20 0.14
C ILE A 171 -29.95 -0.18 0.63
N LYS A 172 -30.85 0.81 0.70
CA LYS A 172 -32.28 0.66 1.05
C LYS A 172 -33.08 1.66 0.23
N SER A 173 -34.38 1.42 0.06
CA SER A 173 -35.28 2.34 -0.65
C SER A 173 -35.10 3.79 -0.16
N GLY A 174 -34.52 4.64 -1.00
CA GLY A 174 -34.24 6.07 -0.72
C GLY A 174 -32.94 6.36 0.06
N ILE A 175 -32.12 5.36 0.37
CA ILE A 175 -30.80 5.52 0.99
C ILE A 175 -29.74 4.99 0.04
N SER A 176 -29.01 5.90 -0.57
CA SER A 176 -27.90 5.60 -1.47
C SER A 176 -26.57 5.95 -0.82
N THR A 177 -25.56 5.14 -1.07
CA THR A 177 -24.18 5.45 -0.70
C THR A 177 -23.33 5.60 -1.96
N ASP A 178 -22.41 6.56 -1.94
CA ASP A 178 -21.29 6.62 -2.87
C ASP A 178 -20.02 5.99 -2.28
N LYS A 179 -20.09 5.49 -1.02
CA LYS A 179 -18.93 5.04 -0.26
C LYS A 179 -18.20 3.92 -0.99
N THR A 180 -16.91 4.14 -1.21
CA THR A 180 -16.02 3.20 -1.87
C THR A 180 -15.66 2.05 -0.94
N ILE A 181 -15.39 0.88 -1.51
CA ILE A 181 -14.88 -0.27 -0.75
C ILE A 181 -13.42 -0.04 -0.32
N GLU A 182 -12.82 1.07 -0.79
CA GLU A 182 -11.45 1.50 -0.51
C GLU A 182 -10.43 0.43 -0.94
N MET A 183 -10.79 -0.37 -1.95
CA MET A 183 -9.96 -1.38 -2.61
C MET A 183 -10.28 -1.34 -4.11
N ASP A 184 -9.30 -0.94 -4.93
CA ASP A 184 -9.53 -0.63 -6.36
C ASP A 184 -10.16 -1.80 -7.13
N GLN A 185 -9.68 -3.01 -6.86
CA GLN A 185 -10.19 -4.22 -7.53
C GLN A 185 -11.67 -4.47 -7.26
N LEU A 186 -12.12 -4.22 -6.02
CA LEU A 186 -13.51 -4.46 -5.63
C LEU A 186 -14.40 -3.33 -6.13
N ASP A 187 -13.92 -2.09 -6.05
CA ASP A 187 -14.64 -0.94 -6.61
C ASP A 187 -14.82 -1.06 -8.12
N ILE A 188 -13.76 -1.42 -8.86
CA ILE A 188 -13.87 -1.67 -10.31
C ILE A 188 -14.87 -2.79 -10.58
N PHE A 189 -14.76 -3.91 -9.85
CA PHE A 189 -15.61 -5.09 -10.06
C PHE A 189 -17.08 -4.83 -9.78
N TYR A 190 -17.43 -4.30 -8.61
CA TYR A 190 -18.82 -4.12 -8.24
C TYR A 190 -19.48 -2.94 -8.95
N ARG A 191 -18.73 -1.87 -9.25
CA ARG A 191 -19.30 -0.67 -9.91
C ARG A 191 -19.39 -0.81 -11.43
N HIS A 192 -18.47 -1.53 -12.08
CA HIS A 192 -18.42 -1.69 -13.55
C HIS A 192 -18.69 -3.12 -14.03
N GLY A 193 -18.96 -4.05 -13.11
CA GLY A 193 -19.33 -5.43 -13.41
C GLY A 193 -18.22 -6.22 -14.09
N ILE A 194 -18.58 -7.42 -14.55
CA ILE A 194 -17.63 -8.35 -15.20
C ILE A 194 -17.05 -7.72 -16.47
N VAL A 195 -17.87 -7.08 -17.29
CA VAL A 195 -17.44 -6.53 -18.58
C VAL A 195 -16.47 -5.36 -18.36
N GLY A 196 -16.81 -4.41 -17.48
CA GLY A 196 -15.94 -3.29 -17.17
C GLY A 196 -14.62 -3.74 -16.53
N THR A 197 -14.65 -4.76 -15.67
CA THR A 197 -13.44 -5.35 -15.08
C THR A 197 -12.52 -5.93 -16.15
N ILE A 198 -13.06 -6.69 -17.11
CA ILE A 198 -12.28 -7.26 -18.20
C ILE A 198 -11.70 -6.17 -19.09
N LEU A 199 -12.47 -5.13 -19.43
CA LEU A 199 -11.97 -4.02 -20.23
C LEU A 199 -10.85 -3.25 -19.50
N TYR A 200 -11.03 -2.99 -18.20
CA TYR A 200 -10.06 -2.25 -17.39
C TYR A 200 -8.77 -3.04 -17.17
N PHE A 201 -8.85 -4.26 -16.65
CA PHE A 201 -7.67 -5.07 -16.32
C PHE A 201 -7.11 -5.80 -17.54
N GLY A 202 -7.92 -6.12 -18.55
CA GLY A 202 -7.50 -6.86 -19.73
C GLY A 202 -6.39 -6.14 -20.50
N GLN A 203 -6.54 -4.82 -20.72
CA GLN A 203 -5.49 -4.01 -21.35
C GLN A 203 -4.20 -4.00 -20.52
N LEU A 204 -4.30 -3.90 -19.19
CA LEU A 204 -3.16 -3.88 -18.28
C LEU A 204 -2.43 -5.23 -18.28
N ILE A 205 -3.19 -6.33 -18.20
CA ILE A 205 -2.67 -7.70 -18.22
C ILE A 205 -2.00 -8.01 -19.56
N MET A 206 -2.60 -7.60 -20.69
CA MET A 206 -1.99 -7.79 -22.00
C MET A 206 -0.62 -7.08 -22.09
N LEU A 207 -0.56 -5.81 -21.67
CA LEU A 207 0.68 -5.03 -21.71
C LEU A 207 1.76 -5.63 -20.80
N ILE A 208 1.41 -5.97 -19.56
CA ILE A 208 2.31 -6.63 -18.61
C ILE A 208 2.76 -7.99 -19.15
N GLY A 209 1.87 -8.75 -19.79
CA GLY A 209 2.19 -10.04 -20.40
C GLY A 209 3.27 -9.94 -21.49
N VAL A 210 3.19 -8.92 -22.35
CA VAL A 210 4.22 -8.65 -23.37
C VAL A 210 5.57 -8.30 -22.72
N ILE A 211 5.57 -7.45 -21.70
CA ILE A 211 6.78 -7.07 -20.95
C ILE A 211 7.43 -8.30 -20.30
N ILE A 212 6.65 -9.11 -19.58
CA ILE A 212 7.13 -10.32 -18.92
C ILE A 212 7.75 -11.29 -19.94
N LYS A 213 7.08 -11.51 -21.07
CA LYS A 213 7.60 -12.35 -22.16
C LYS A 213 8.97 -11.84 -22.66
N SER A 214 9.13 -10.53 -22.79
CA SER A 214 10.41 -9.95 -23.24
C SER A 214 11.52 -10.06 -22.18
N LEU A 215 11.19 -9.84 -20.91
CA LEU A 215 12.12 -10.03 -19.79
C LEU A 215 12.67 -11.46 -19.73
N PHE A 216 11.83 -12.47 -19.92
CA PHE A 216 12.27 -13.87 -19.96
C PHE A 216 13.14 -14.20 -21.18
N ARG A 217 12.99 -13.47 -22.29
CA ARG A 217 13.82 -13.66 -23.49
C ARG A 217 15.27 -13.25 -23.27
N ASN A 218 15.52 -12.25 -22.43
CA ASN A 218 16.87 -11.78 -22.13
C ASN A 218 17.04 -11.41 -20.65
N ALA A 219 17.55 -12.37 -19.87
CA ALA A 219 17.80 -12.20 -18.45
C ALA A 219 18.79 -11.07 -18.11
N ARG A 220 19.54 -10.52 -19.09
CA ARG A 220 20.40 -9.35 -18.86
C ARG A 220 19.61 -8.09 -18.51
N TYR A 221 18.36 -8.00 -18.93
CA TYR A 221 17.47 -6.89 -18.53
C TYR A 221 17.29 -6.83 -17.01
N LEU A 222 17.34 -7.96 -16.32
CA LEU A 222 17.26 -8.02 -14.85
C LEU A 222 18.53 -7.53 -14.16
N LEU A 223 19.57 -7.12 -14.89
CA LEU A 223 20.76 -6.48 -14.32
C LEU A 223 20.72 -4.95 -14.45
N ASP A 224 19.74 -4.42 -15.19
CA ASP A 224 19.60 -2.99 -15.43
C ASP A 224 18.79 -2.34 -14.29
N LEU A 225 19.39 -1.34 -13.65
CA LEU A 225 18.78 -0.64 -12.52
C LEU A 225 17.50 0.14 -12.91
N ASP A 226 17.42 0.70 -14.12
CA ASP A 226 16.21 1.43 -14.52
C ASP A 226 15.04 0.47 -14.72
N ILE A 227 15.30 -0.69 -15.32
CA ILE A 227 14.28 -1.73 -15.53
C ILE A 227 13.73 -2.18 -14.18
N ILE A 228 14.62 -2.45 -13.24
CA ILE A 228 14.26 -2.96 -11.93
C ILE A 228 13.55 -1.91 -11.08
N THR A 229 13.98 -0.65 -11.14
CA THR A 229 13.27 0.44 -10.45
C THR A 229 11.87 0.65 -11.02
N CYS A 230 11.67 0.54 -12.33
CA CYS A 230 10.33 0.53 -12.93
C CYS A 230 9.50 -0.67 -12.45
N MET A 231 10.08 -1.86 -12.42
CA MET A 231 9.39 -3.06 -11.91
C MET A 231 8.98 -2.91 -10.43
N ILE A 232 9.85 -2.35 -9.59
CA ILE A 232 9.56 -2.05 -8.18
C ILE A 232 8.39 -1.07 -8.07
N ALA A 233 8.41 0.01 -8.85
CA ALA A 233 7.34 1.01 -8.85
C ALA A 233 5.99 0.42 -9.26
N ILE A 234 5.96 -0.40 -10.33
CA ILE A 234 4.75 -1.07 -10.81
C ILE A 234 4.24 -2.07 -9.76
N PHE A 235 5.14 -2.90 -9.22
CA PHE A 235 4.78 -3.90 -8.22
C PHE A 235 4.23 -3.26 -6.94
N LEU A 236 4.91 -2.25 -6.39
CA LEU A 236 4.44 -1.52 -5.21
C LEU A 236 3.13 -0.79 -5.50
N GLY A 237 3.00 -0.14 -6.65
CA GLY A 237 1.77 0.54 -7.05
C GLY A 237 0.58 -0.43 -7.08
N ILE A 238 0.73 -1.59 -7.72
CA ILE A 238 -0.31 -2.63 -7.73
C ILE A 238 -0.56 -3.17 -6.33
N ALA A 239 0.48 -3.48 -5.54
CA ALA A 239 0.31 -3.97 -4.18
C ALA A 239 -0.48 -2.99 -3.29
N ILE A 240 -0.21 -1.69 -3.41
CA ILE A 240 -0.93 -0.64 -2.68
C ILE A 240 -2.36 -0.50 -3.19
N ALA A 241 -2.60 -0.58 -4.51
CA ALA A 241 -3.96 -0.56 -5.08
C ALA A 241 -4.87 -1.64 -4.48
N PHE A 242 -4.30 -2.83 -4.25
CA PHE A 242 -5.01 -3.96 -3.68
C PHE A 242 -5.17 -3.84 -2.15
N SER A 243 -4.30 -3.09 -1.46
CA SER A 243 -4.29 -3.00 0.00
C SER A 243 -5.04 -1.78 0.53
N SER A 244 -4.84 -0.62 -0.09
CA SER A 244 -5.35 0.68 0.38
C SER A 244 -6.39 1.32 -0.53
N GLY A 245 -6.53 0.83 -1.77
CA GLY A 245 -7.39 1.43 -2.80
C GLY A 245 -6.90 2.79 -3.30
N HIS A 246 -7.65 3.36 -4.25
CA HIS A 246 -7.45 4.69 -4.83
C HIS A 246 -6.09 4.92 -5.49
N VAL A 247 -5.50 3.88 -6.04
CA VAL A 247 -4.23 3.97 -6.78
C VAL A 247 -4.49 3.86 -8.28
N LEU A 248 -5.18 2.81 -8.70
CA LEU A 248 -5.51 2.52 -10.10
C LEU A 248 -6.69 3.38 -10.57
N THR A 249 -7.64 3.64 -9.67
CA THR A 249 -8.84 4.43 -9.99
C THR A 249 -8.62 5.93 -9.87
N ALA A 250 -7.61 6.38 -9.11
CA ALA A 250 -7.28 7.79 -8.95
C ALA A 250 -6.36 8.30 -10.09
N PRO A 251 -6.72 9.38 -10.80
CA PRO A 251 -5.92 9.89 -11.93
C PRO A 251 -4.47 10.24 -11.56
N ALA A 252 -4.26 10.89 -10.41
CA ALA A 252 -2.94 11.37 -10.02
C ALA A 252 -1.92 10.23 -9.81
N VAL A 253 -2.32 9.14 -9.16
CA VAL A 253 -1.41 8.03 -8.83
C VAL A 253 -1.27 7.07 -10.00
N SER A 254 -2.36 6.78 -10.72
CA SER A 254 -2.36 5.89 -11.88
C SER A 254 -1.45 6.37 -13.01
N ILE A 255 -1.27 7.70 -13.20
CA ILE A 255 -0.33 8.25 -14.18
C ILE A 255 1.12 7.84 -13.88
N PHE A 256 1.55 7.79 -12.62
CA PHE A 256 2.91 7.35 -12.28
C PHE A 256 3.14 5.86 -12.57
N ILE A 257 2.10 5.04 -12.37
CA ILE A 257 2.16 3.61 -12.71
C ILE A 257 2.24 3.43 -14.22
N ILE A 258 1.39 4.08 -15.01
CA ILE A 258 1.40 3.91 -16.46
C ILE A 258 2.71 4.42 -17.08
N LEU A 259 3.27 5.53 -16.60
CA LEU A 259 4.58 6.02 -17.06
C LEU A 259 5.70 5.02 -16.75
N SER A 260 5.64 4.36 -15.60
CA SER A 260 6.60 3.30 -15.25
C SER A 260 6.46 2.09 -16.17
N ILE A 261 5.24 1.72 -16.54
CA ILE A 261 4.96 0.63 -17.49
C ILE A 261 5.46 1.00 -18.89
N ILE A 262 5.18 2.20 -19.39
CA ILE A 262 5.62 2.66 -20.71
C ILE A 262 7.15 2.69 -20.79
N LYS A 263 7.82 3.26 -19.77
CA LYS A 263 9.28 3.28 -19.72
C LYS A 263 9.86 1.87 -19.73
N LEU A 264 9.27 0.95 -18.98
CA LEU A 264 9.68 -0.45 -18.95
C LEU A 264 9.45 -1.12 -20.31
N TYR A 265 8.29 -0.93 -20.92
CA TYR A 265 7.94 -1.45 -22.24
C TYR A 265 8.95 -1.02 -23.31
N ASN A 266 9.24 0.28 -23.43
CA ASN A 266 10.18 0.79 -24.42
C ASN A 266 11.56 0.16 -24.26
N LYS A 267 12.02 0.00 -23.01
CA LYS A 267 13.35 -0.54 -22.74
C LYS A 267 13.49 -2.05 -23.00
N VAL A 268 12.45 -2.83 -22.71
CA VAL A 268 12.50 -4.30 -22.81
C VAL A 268 11.90 -4.84 -24.10
N VAL A 269 10.94 -4.15 -24.71
CA VAL A 269 10.22 -4.63 -25.91
C VAL A 269 10.75 -3.94 -27.17
N GLU A 270 10.88 -2.61 -27.15
CA GLU A 270 11.40 -1.85 -28.30
C GLU A 270 12.94 -1.83 -28.32
N GLY A 271 13.57 -1.96 -27.16
CA GLY A 271 15.03 -1.91 -27.01
C GLY A 271 15.61 -0.50 -27.02
N ASN A 272 14.77 0.51 -26.74
CA ASN A 272 15.12 1.93 -26.66
C ASN A 272 15.65 2.35 -25.28
#